data_AF-A0A7N8X6K1-F1
#
_entry.id   AF-A0A7N8X6K1-F1
#
_cell.length_a   1.000
_cell.length_b   1.000
_cell.length_c   1.000
_cell.angle_alpha   90.00
_cell.angle_beta   90.00
_cell.angle_gamma   90.00
#
_symmetry.space_group_name_H-M   'P 1'
#
loop_
_entity.id
_entity.type
_entity.pdbx_description
1 polymer ?
#
loop_
_entity_poly.entity_id
_entity_poly.type
_entity_poly.pdbx_seq_one_letter_code
_entity_poly.pdbx_strand_id
1 'polypeptide(L)'
;MVFVTCKDTVTGRACCVVLCTTEEQNLVKELVGLSTRDRIRAIRGLSMSFKEKKHIRLVLSHYVSLIIKQYNTNNQVLIQWSCFKLFSQSFRRCGYSIKSARQTLKLWQSIMKEIGGRFGTSVLSYFVFLKWLLMFNIFSFLVNFGFITIPLLVYDPSPNIPPNVSFTGLEMLTGAGYFTYTIMYYGGYSNETLVGLVKYDMKLAYFFTIAVYMVLCGIALIFSMASSFKKNYVLADPTSNSAWQLLSSWDFSITNERAVRQRKNNLRVQIQESLSDKAQRQLLTLSEKLKHLGVYLGFWLLSTSLVVGCGVSIYYLYAANWSLLQEAETLLVPFVVSLMNLVVPLLYSLFNKFEHYSSHRRQIYALVVRNILLKMSILAVLCYYWMNVVAKKFSCWESVVGQALYRLVIVDFLFLMLGSFFGEFLSNVIGTRLIPRLGVPEFDVARNVLELIYAQSLAWIGIYFSPLLPAIQILKLFILFYLKKVSLTQNCQPPRRTARAAQMQTIFIALLFFPFFVGSLSIVAYTAWRLTPSEQCGPFRGLNSTFSVVGVWMDDLHEIPGSQWVIWIYENIIKSEIFYFLMTLIIIDTYIAIENKPFMNCG
;
A
#
# COMPACT_ATOMS: atom_id res chain seq x y z
N MET A 1 49.21 -51.15 4.92
CA MET A 1 48.96 -50.28 3.75
C MET A 1 49.10 -51.17 2.53
N VAL A 2 47.98 -51.57 1.90
CA VAL A 2 48.00 -52.45 0.72
C VAL A 2 47.60 -51.60 -0.48
N PHE A 3 48.50 -51.47 -1.45
CA PHE A 3 48.21 -50.80 -2.72
C PHE A 3 47.82 -51.87 -3.74
N VAL A 4 46.64 -51.75 -4.34
CA VAL A 4 46.26 -52.51 -5.54
C VAL A 4 46.09 -51.51 -6.67
N THR A 5 46.91 -51.64 -7.71
CA THR A 5 46.80 -50.88 -8.96
C THR A 5 45.74 -51.53 -9.85
N CYS A 6 44.65 -50.84 -10.14
CA CYS A 6 43.75 -51.18 -11.25
C CYS A 6 44.06 -50.27 -12.44
N LYS A 7 44.21 -50.87 -13.62
CA LYS A 7 44.57 -50.19 -14.88
C LYS A 7 43.31 -50.15 -15.75
N ASP A 8 42.74 -48.97 -15.96
CA ASP A 8 41.61 -48.77 -16.88
C ASP A 8 42.07 -48.92 -18.33
N THR A 9 41.52 -49.88 -19.07
CA THR A 9 41.92 -50.23 -20.44
C THR A 9 41.39 -49.29 -21.53
N VAL A 10 40.74 -48.17 -21.20
CA VAL A 10 40.15 -47.27 -22.22
C VAL A 10 40.69 -45.83 -22.19
N THR A 11 41.33 -45.37 -21.10
CA THR A 11 41.84 -43.97 -21.03
C THR A 11 43.21 -43.78 -20.39
N GLY A 12 43.95 -44.84 -20.04
CA GLY A 12 45.37 -44.76 -19.70
C GLY A 12 45.74 -43.85 -18.51
N ARG A 13 44.82 -43.53 -17.61
CA ARG A 13 45.10 -42.83 -16.34
C ARG A 13 44.94 -43.80 -15.18
N ALA A 14 45.99 -43.93 -14.35
CA ALA A 14 45.93 -44.69 -13.12
C ALA A 14 45.14 -43.91 -12.06
N CYS A 15 44.01 -44.46 -11.61
CA CYS A 15 43.24 -43.91 -10.50
C CYS A 15 43.54 -44.72 -9.24
N CYS A 16 44.27 -44.15 -8.27
CA CYS A 16 44.45 -44.77 -6.96
C CYS A 16 43.15 -44.65 -6.16
N VAL A 17 42.41 -45.76 -6.01
CA VAL A 17 41.31 -45.86 -5.05
C VAL A 17 41.86 -46.43 -3.76
N VAL A 18 41.92 -45.62 -2.71
CA VAL A 18 42.23 -46.08 -1.36
C VAL A 18 40.99 -46.77 -0.82
N LEU A 19 41.07 -48.07 -0.51
CA LEU A 19 39.99 -48.83 0.13
C LEU A 19 39.77 -48.31 1.56
N CYS A 20 38.56 -47.79 1.82
CA CYS A 20 38.03 -47.52 3.17
C CYS A 20 38.04 -48.80 4.03
N THR A 21 38.22 -48.65 5.34
CA THR A 21 38.04 -49.75 6.30
C THR A 21 36.58 -50.24 6.29
N THR A 22 36.34 -51.48 6.72
CA THR A 22 35.01 -52.11 6.74
C THR A 22 33.98 -51.31 7.55
N GLU A 23 34.40 -50.57 8.58
CA GLU A 23 33.55 -49.68 9.37
C GLU A 23 33.13 -48.42 8.60
N GLU A 24 34.03 -47.80 7.84
CA GLU A 24 33.73 -46.60 7.05
C GLU A 24 32.70 -46.87 5.93
N GLN A 25 32.73 -48.07 5.33
CA GLN A 25 31.75 -48.43 4.31
C GLN A 25 30.34 -48.63 4.88
N ASN A 26 30.21 -49.19 6.08
CA ASN A 26 28.93 -49.35 6.77
C ASN A 26 28.36 -47.99 7.18
N LEU A 27 29.21 -47.09 7.69
CA LEU A 27 28.84 -45.73 8.06
C LEU A 27 28.32 -44.93 6.84
N VAL A 28 28.99 -45.06 5.68
CA VAL A 28 28.57 -44.39 4.45
C VAL A 28 27.21 -44.93 3.98
N LYS A 29 26.97 -46.25 4.03
CA LYS A 29 25.67 -46.85 3.66
C LYS A 29 24.53 -46.33 4.54
N GLU A 30 24.74 -46.23 5.84
CA GLU A 30 23.75 -45.70 6.78
C GLU A 30 23.44 -44.21 6.53
N LEU A 31 24.48 -43.40 6.26
CA LEU A 31 24.36 -41.98 5.98
C LEU A 31 23.70 -41.65 4.63
N VAL A 32 23.72 -42.56 3.66
CA VAL A 32 23.08 -42.38 2.34
C VAL A 32 21.55 -42.36 2.45
N GLY A 33 20.96 -43.11 3.39
CA GLY A 33 19.50 -43.16 3.60
C GLY A 33 18.88 -41.91 4.24
N LEU A 34 19.70 -41.03 4.82
CA LEU A 34 19.23 -39.85 5.55
C LEU A 34 19.00 -38.61 4.68
N SER A 35 18.08 -37.74 5.12
CA SER A 35 17.84 -36.42 4.52
C SER A 35 19.10 -35.54 4.57
N THR A 36 19.24 -34.57 3.66
CA THR A 36 20.45 -33.72 3.58
C THR A 36 20.75 -33.00 4.89
N ARG A 37 19.71 -32.61 5.66
CA ARG A 37 19.88 -31.91 6.95
C ARG A 37 20.32 -32.86 8.05
N ASP A 38 19.75 -34.06 8.10
CA ASP A 38 20.04 -35.06 9.14
C ASP A 38 21.42 -35.68 8.92
N ARG A 39 21.81 -35.90 7.67
CA ARG A 39 23.16 -36.31 7.27
C ARG A 39 24.24 -35.31 7.72
N ILE A 40 24.00 -34.00 7.57
CA ILE A 40 24.95 -32.97 8.03
C ILE A 40 25.03 -32.94 9.56
N ARG A 41 23.91 -33.14 10.26
CA ARG A 41 23.88 -33.25 11.73
C ARG A 41 24.62 -34.50 12.22
N ALA A 42 24.38 -35.65 11.62
CA ALA A 42 25.07 -36.90 11.94
C ALA A 42 26.59 -36.80 11.75
N ILE A 43 27.05 -36.26 10.61
CA ILE A 43 28.50 -36.07 10.35
C ILE A 43 29.16 -35.12 11.36
N ARG A 44 28.42 -34.11 11.85
CA ARG A 44 28.93 -33.20 12.88
C ARG A 44 29.05 -33.88 14.25
N GLY A 45 28.14 -34.81 14.56
CA GLY A 45 28.10 -35.56 15.81
C GLY A 45 29.12 -36.69 15.95
N LEU A 46 29.80 -37.10 14.87
CA LEU A 46 30.86 -38.11 14.93
C LEU A 46 32.06 -37.63 15.78
N SER A 47 32.71 -38.51 16.54
CA SER A 47 33.86 -38.17 17.40
C SER A 47 35.20 -38.03 16.65
N MET A 48 35.20 -38.07 15.32
CA MET A 48 36.40 -38.09 14.47
C MET A 48 37.00 -36.71 14.18
N SER A 49 38.25 -36.69 13.68
CA SER A 49 38.96 -35.47 13.31
C SER A 49 38.29 -34.73 12.14
N PHE A 50 38.58 -33.43 12.01
CA PHE A 50 37.98 -32.61 10.95
C PHE A 50 38.36 -33.08 9.53
N LYS A 51 39.57 -33.60 9.35
CA LYS A 51 40.05 -34.11 8.05
C LYS A 51 39.28 -35.36 7.62
N GLU A 52 39.01 -36.28 8.54
CA GLU A 52 38.23 -37.49 8.30
C GLU A 52 36.76 -37.16 8.00
N LYS A 53 36.15 -36.24 8.77
CA LYS A 53 34.78 -35.75 8.49
C LYS A 53 34.65 -35.10 7.11
N LYS A 54 35.69 -34.38 6.66
CA LYS A 54 35.75 -33.77 5.33
C LYS A 54 35.87 -34.84 4.24
N HIS A 55 36.67 -35.87 4.46
CA HIS A 55 36.82 -37.00 3.55
C HIS A 55 35.50 -37.76 3.38
N ILE A 56 34.83 -38.13 4.47
CA ILE A 56 33.52 -38.81 4.46
C ILE A 56 32.49 -37.97 3.70
N ARG A 57 32.48 -36.64 3.90
CA ARG A 57 31.56 -35.74 3.17
C ARG A 57 31.80 -35.74 1.66
N LEU A 58 33.06 -35.78 1.22
CA LEU A 58 33.43 -35.82 -0.20
C LEU A 58 33.02 -37.15 -0.84
N VAL A 59 33.32 -38.27 -0.20
CA VAL A 59 32.94 -39.62 -0.66
C VAL A 59 31.42 -39.75 -0.75
N LEU A 60 30.70 -39.31 0.28
CA LEU A 60 29.24 -39.37 0.33
C LEU A 60 28.58 -38.46 -0.73
N SER A 61 29.16 -37.29 -1.00
CA SER A 61 28.69 -36.40 -2.06
C SER A 61 28.89 -37.02 -3.45
N HIS A 62 30.01 -37.70 -3.66
CA HIS A 62 30.29 -38.39 -4.91
C HIS A 62 29.34 -39.58 -5.13
N TYR A 63 29.12 -40.40 -4.09
CA TYR A 63 28.23 -41.55 -4.14
C TYR A 63 26.76 -41.16 -4.40
N VAL A 64 26.28 -40.11 -3.74
CA VAL A 64 24.91 -39.59 -3.94
C VAL A 64 24.75 -38.96 -5.32
N SER A 65 25.79 -38.30 -5.85
CA SER A 65 25.78 -37.79 -7.22
C SER A 65 25.66 -38.92 -8.25
N LEU A 66 26.30 -40.07 -8.02
CA LEU A 66 26.19 -41.23 -8.90
C LEU A 66 24.78 -41.85 -8.87
N ILE A 67 24.20 -42.02 -7.68
CA ILE A 67 22.82 -42.52 -7.52
C ILE A 67 21.81 -41.59 -8.22
N ILE A 68 21.95 -40.28 -8.06
CA ILE A 68 21.07 -39.30 -8.72
C ILE A 68 21.22 -39.37 -10.24
N LYS A 69 22.45 -39.58 -10.74
CA LYS A 69 22.72 -39.71 -12.18
C LYS A 69 22.12 -41.00 -12.77
N GLN A 70 22.11 -42.07 -11.99
CA GLN A 70 21.56 -43.38 -12.39
C GLN A 70 20.03 -43.45 -12.29
N TYR A 71 19.42 -42.70 -11.37
CA TYR A 71 17.96 -42.60 -11.22
C TYR A 71 17.31 -41.68 -12.27
N ASN A 72 18.04 -40.69 -12.80
CA ASN A 72 17.53 -39.72 -13.77
C ASN A 72 17.29 -40.30 -15.18
N THR A 73 17.73 -41.53 -15.46
CA THR A 73 17.64 -42.13 -16.79
C THR A 73 16.31 -42.84 -17.05
N ASN A 74 15.46 -43.05 -16.02
CA ASN A 74 14.36 -44.02 -16.12
C ASN A 74 12.95 -43.54 -15.70
N ASN A 75 12.63 -42.24 -15.69
CA ASN A 75 11.26 -41.81 -15.37
C ASN A 75 10.74 -40.62 -16.20
N GLN A 76 9.68 -40.90 -16.96
CA GLN A 76 8.91 -39.96 -17.78
C GLN A 76 7.98 -39.01 -16.99
N VAL A 77 7.93 -39.08 -15.66
CA VAL A 77 7.02 -38.28 -14.80
C VAL A 77 7.59 -36.87 -14.45
N LEU A 78 8.78 -36.52 -14.93
CA LEU A 78 9.50 -35.31 -14.50
C LEU A 78 9.09 -33.98 -15.18
N ILE A 79 8.20 -34.01 -16.17
CA ILE A 79 7.83 -32.82 -16.96
C ILE A 79 6.92 -31.86 -16.15
N GLN A 80 6.02 -32.39 -15.31
CA GLN A 80 5.14 -31.55 -14.46
C GLN A 80 5.91 -30.87 -13.31
N TRP A 81 6.88 -31.58 -12.70
CA TRP A 81 7.65 -31.10 -11.54
C TRP A 81 8.81 -30.16 -11.91
N SER A 82 9.34 -30.29 -13.13
CA SER A 82 10.35 -29.37 -13.66
C SER A 82 9.75 -28.00 -13.94
N CYS A 83 8.51 -27.92 -14.43
CA CYS A 83 7.80 -26.65 -14.66
C CYS A 83 7.56 -25.89 -13.34
N PHE A 84 7.15 -26.58 -12.28
CA PHE A 84 6.98 -25.98 -10.93
C PHE A 84 8.32 -25.57 -10.31
N LYS A 85 9.39 -26.31 -10.56
CA LYS A 85 10.76 -25.93 -10.16
C LYS A 85 11.29 -24.74 -10.97
N LEU A 86 11.04 -24.66 -12.27
CA LEU A 86 11.38 -23.50 -13.10
C LEU A 86 10.63 -22.25 -12.63
N PHE A 87 9.33 -22.39 -12.37
CA PHE A 87 8.51 -21.29 -11.86
C PHE A 87 9.00 -20.85 -10.46
N SER A 88 9.27 -21.79 -9.56
CA SER A 88 9.85 -21.49 -8.23
C SER A 88 11.24 -20.85 -8.31
N GLN A 89 12.10 -21.32 -9.23
CA GLN A 89 13.42 -20.74 -9.45
C GLN A 89 13.35 -19.37 -10.11
N SER A 90 12.42 -19.15 -11.03
CA SER A 90 12.15 -17.85 -11.64
C SER A 90 11.57 -16.87 -10.61
N PHE A 91 10.66 -17.30 -9.74
CA PHE A 91 10.14 -16.51 -8.63
C PHE A 91 11.22 -16.16 -7.60
N ARG A 92 12.15 -17.11 -7.33
CA ARG A 92 13.32 -16.85 -6.48
C ARG A 92 14.30 -15.89 -7.14
N ARG A 93 14.62 -16.05 -8.44
CA ARG A 93 15.49 -15.15 -9.21
C ARG A 93 14.89 -13.75 -9.33
N CYS A 94 13.59 -13.65 -9.61
CA CYS A 94 12.83 -12.42 -9.56
C CYS A 94 12.86 -11.82 -8.14
N GLY A 95 12.68 -12.62 -7.10
CA GLY A 95 12.82 -12.19 -5.71
C GLY A 95 14.22 -11.66 -5.36
N TYR A 96 15.29 -12.27 -5.87
CA TYR A 96 16.66 -11.77 -5.72
C TYR A 96 16.90 -10.51 -6.55
N SER A 97 16.36 -10.43 -7.77
CA SER A 97 16.44 -9.26 -8.64
C SER A 97 15.66 -8.08 -8.05
N ILE A 98 14.48 -8.30 -7.47
CA ILE A 98 13.70 -7.32 -6.72
C ILE A 98 14.43 -6.90 -5.44
N LYS A 99 15.09 -7.82 -4.72
CA LYS A 99 15.93 -7.47 -3.56
C LYS A 99 17.15 -6.65 -3.96
N SER A 100 17.79 -6.97 -5.09
CA SER A 100 18.91 -6.22 -5.66
C SER A 100 18.48 -4.85 -6.18
N ALA A 101 17.35 -4.78 -6.90
CA ALA A 101 16.69 -3.55 -7.34
C ALA A 101 16.30 -2.68 -6.14
N ARG A 102 15.80 -3.28 -5.04
CA ARG A 102 15.52 -2.59 -3.77
C ARG A 102 16.79 -2.09 -3.08
N GLN A 103 17.92 -2.78 -3.24
CA GLN A 103 19.23 -2.34 -2.74
C GLN A 103 19.87 -1.24 -3.61
N THR A 104 19.55 -1.19 -4.90
CA THR A 104 19.93 -0.08 -5.82
C THR A 104 18.97 1.11 -5.70
N LEU A 105 17.69 0.89 -5.37
CA LEU A 105 16.70 1.89 -4.96
C LEU A 105 16.93 2.40 -3.52
N LYS A 106 18.18 2.69 -3.18
CA LYS A 106 18.60 3.54 -2.04
C LYS A 106 18.20 5.01 -2.25
N LEU A 107 17.20 5.29 -3.07
CA LEU A 107 16.62 6.62 -3.22
C LEU A 107 16.29 7.17 -1.84
N TRP A 108 16.89 8.33 -1.56
CA TRP A 108 16.66 9.19 -0.40
C TRP A 108 17.01 8.61 0.97
N GLN A 109 17.75 7.50 1.05
CA GLN A 109 18.11 6.93 2.35
C GLN A 109 19.01 7.86 3.17
N SER A 110 19.93 8.59 2.52
CA SER A 110 20.74 9.62 3.16
C SER A 110 19.89 10.79 3.65
N ILE A 111 19.01 11.32 2.80
CA ILE A 111 18.10 12.44 3.11
C ILE A 111 17.18 12.08 4.27
N MET A 112 16.58 10.89 4.28
CA MET A 112 15.72 10.44 5.37
C MET A 112 16.50 10.28 6.68
N LYS A 113 17.75 9.80 6.63
CA LYS A 113 18.61 9.70 7.82
C LYS A 113 18.93 11.09 8.39
N GLU A 114 19.18 12.07 7.53
CA GLU A 114 19.38 13.46 7.93
C GLU A 114 18.11 14.07 8.56
N ILE A 115 16.96 13.93 7.90
CA ILE A 115 15.67 14.41 8.39
C ILE A 115 15.33 13.77 9.74
N GLY A 116 15.51 12.45 9.86
CA GLY A 116 15.28 11.73 11.12
C GLY A 116 16.23 12.16 12.24
N GLY A 117 17.46 12.53 11.90
CA GLY A 117 18.43 13.07 12.86
C GLY A 117 18.10 14.49 13.34
N ARG A 118 17.60 15.36 12.46
CA ARG A 118 17.31 16.78 12.79
C ARG A 118 15.90 17.01 13.33
N PHE A 119 14.88 16.39 12.76
CA PHE A 119 13.46 16.65 13.05
C PHE A 119 12.78 15.51 13.83
N GLY A 120 13.51 14.41 14.05
CA GLY A 120 13.04 13.29 14.85
C GLY A 120 12.26 12.22 14.07
N THR A 121 11.93 11.15 14.80
CA THR A 121 11.37 9.92 14.20
C THR A 121 9.94 10.07 13.70
N SER A 122 9.14 10.98 14.26
CA SER A 122 7.74 11.18 13.83
C SER A 122 7.66 11.77 12.42
N VAL A 123 8.51 12.75 12.11
CA VAL A 123 8.61 13.35 10.78
C VAL A 123 9.21 12.35 9.79
N LEU A 124 10.20 11.55 10.22
CA LEU A 124 10.73 10.45 9.42
C LEU A 124 9.63 9.45 9.01
N SER A 125 8.68 9.12 9.89
CA SER A 125 7.57 8.21 9.55
C SER A 125 6.73 8.71 8.37
N TYR A 126 6.56 10.03 8.18
CA TYR A 126 5.91 10.60 7.01
C TYR A 126 6.67 10.27 5.72
N PHE A 127 7.98 10.54 5.66
CA PHE A 127 8.78 10.28 4.46
C PHE A 127 8.92 8.79 4.15
N VAL A 128 8.97 7.95 5.19
CA VAL A 128 8.93 6.49 5.03
C VAL A 128 7.60 6.04 4.42
N PHE A 129 6.48 6.58 4.90
CA PHE A 129 5.16 6.30 4.36
C PHE A 129 5.00 6.79 2.91
N LEU A 130 5.48 8.00 2.62
CA LEU A 130 5.50 8.58 1.28
C LEU A 130 6.32 7.73 0.31
N LYS A 131 7.52 7.29 0.71
CA LYS A 131 8.35 6.36 -0.09
C LYS A 131 7.65 5.03 -0.31
N TRP A 132 6.98 4.49 0.71
CA TRP A 132 6.21 3.26 0.58
C TRP A 132 5.07 3.41 -0.44
N LEU A 133 4.32 4.52 -0.39
CA LEU A 133 3.28 4.84 -1.39
C LEU A 133 3.85 5.01 -2.80
N LEU A 134 5.00 5.65 -2.95
CA LEU A 134 5.67 5.77 -4.24
C LEU A 134 5.98 4.40 -4.83
N MET A 135 6.61 3.51 -4.05
CA MET A 135 6.91 2.14 -4.48
C MET A 135 5.65 1.34 -4.81
N PHE A 136 4.57 1.57 -4.05
CA PHE A 136 3.29 0.95 -4.27
C PHE A 136 2.64 1.40 -5.60
N ASN A 137 2.71 2.69 -5.94
CA ASN A 137 2.23 3.20 -7.23
C ASN A 137 3.13 2.77 -8.40
N ILE A 138 4.44 2.62 -8.22
CA ILE A 138 5.33 2.03 -9.23
C ILE A 138 4.89 0.60 -9.55
N PHE A 139 4.62 -0.22 -8.52
CA PHE A 139 4.11 -1.57 -8.72
C PHE A 139 2.75 -1.56 -9.45
N SER A 140 1.84 -0.67 -9.06
CA SER A 140 0.55 -0.48 -9.71
C SER A 140 0.69 -0.12 -11.19
N PHE A 141 1.54 0.85 -11.51
CA PHE A 141 1.83 1.24 -12.89
C PHE A 141 2.39 0.07 -13.70
N LEU A 142 3.38 -0.66 -13.19
CA LEU A 142 3.97 -1.78 -13.92
C LEU A 142 2.96 -2.88 -14.26
N VAL A 143 2.04 -3.20 -13.35
CA VAL A 143 0.99 -4.19 -13.58
C VAL A 143 0.00 -3.69 -14.65
N ASN A 144 -0.55 -2.48 -14.50
CA ASN A 144 -1.57 -1.97 -15.42
C ASN A 144 -0.99 -1.61 -16.79
N PHE A 145 0.17 -0.97 -16.80
CA PHE A 145 0.89 -0.68 -18.04
C PHE A 145 1.27 -1.97 -18.76
N GLY A 146 1.83 -2.95 -18.03
CA GLY A 146 2.32 -4.21 -18.58
C GLY A 146 1.24 -5.08 -19.20
N PHE A 147 0.12 -5.29 -18.50
CA PHE A 147 -0.93 -6.21 -18.96
C PHE A 147 -2.03 -5.53 -19.77
N ILE A 148 -2.35 -4.25 -19.53
CA ILE A 148 -3.46 -3.60 -20.25
C ILE A 148 -2.92 -2.73 -21.38
N THR A 149 -1.91 -1.92 -21.10
CA THR A 149 -1.50 -0.84 -22.02
C THR A 149 -0.54 -1.31 -23.10
N ILE A 150 0.46 -2.12 -22.77
CA ILE A 150 1.46 -2.62 -23.73
C ILE A 150 0.81 -3.45 -24.86
N PRO A 151 -0.08 -4.43 -24.59
CA PRO A 151 -0.68 -5.23 -25.66
C PRO A 151 -1.45 -4.38 -26.66
N LEU A 152 -2.14 -3.34 -26.19
CA LEU A 152 -2.85 -2.41 -27.06
C LEU A 152 -1.89 -1.57 -27.92
N LEU A 153 -0.85 -0.98 -27.33
CA LEU A 153 0.13 -0.15 -28.06
C LEU A 153 0.93 -0.93 -29.11
N VAL A 154 1.13 -2.23 -28.90
CA VAL A 154 1.81 -3.10 -29.87
C VAL A 154 0.92 -3.42 -31.07
N TYR A 155 -0.40 -3.50 -30.86
CA TYR A 155 -1.36 -3.83 -31.92
C TYR A 155 -1.83 -2.60 -32.68
N ASP A 156 -2.17 -1.52 -31.96
CA ASP A 156 -2.60 -0.25 -32.54
C ASP A 156 -1.72 0.90 -32.02
N PRO A 157 -0.61 1.22 -32.73
CA PRO A 157 0.32 2.26 -32.31
C PRO A 157 -0.22 3.69 -32.52
N SER A 158 -1.33 3.87 -33.25
CA SER A 158 -1.87 5.19 -33.58
C SER A 158 -3.33 5.33 -33.13
N PRO A 159 -3.61 6.04 -32.02
CA PRO A 159 -4.99 6.34 -31.66
C PRO A 159 -5.64 7.18 -32.77
N ASN A 160 -6.90 6.86 -33.11
CA ASN A 160 -7.71 7.58 -34.08
C ASN A 160 -8.07 8.98 -33.58
N ILE A 161 -7.10 9.89 -33.57
CA ILE A 161 -7.25 11.28 -33.13
C ILE A 161 -7.82 12.09 -34.30
N PRO A 162 -8.94 12.81 -34.11
CA PRO A 162 -9.46 13.71 -35.13
C PRO A 162 -8.42 14.80 -35.49
N PRO A 163 -8.27 15.17 -36.78
CA PRO A 163 -7.23 16.12 -37.22
C PRO A 163 -7.37 17.52 -36.60
N ASN A 164 -8.55 17.86 -36.06
CA ASN A 164 -8.82 19.14 -35.41
C ASN A 164 -8.34 19.21 -33.94
N VAL A 165 -7.78 18.13 -33.38
CA VAL A 165 -7.38 18.07 -31.97
C VAL A 165 -5.85 18.06 -31.86
N SER A 166 -5.26 19.23 -31.60
CA SER A 166 -3.83 19.42 -31.35
C SER A 166 -3.52 19.59 -29.86
N PHE A 167 -2.33 19.18 -29.42
CA PHE A 167 -1.88 19.39 -28.04
C PHE A 167 -1.39 20.84 -27.84
N THR A 168 -2.10 21.61 -27.02
CA THR A 168 -1.78 23.02 -26.70
C THR A 168 -1.08 23.18 -25.35
N GLY A 169 -1.11 22.16 -24.49
CA GLY A 169 -0.54 22.11 -23.15
C GLY A 169 -1.57 22.37 -22.04
N LEU A 170 -2.68 23.06 -22.33
CA LEU A 170 -3.76 23.29 -21.37
C LEU A 170 -4.48 21.98 -21.01
N GLU A 171 -4.40 20.98 -21.89
CA GLU A 171 -4.92 19.62 -21.68
C GLU A 171 -4.23 18.92 -20.51
N MET A 172 -3.00 19.32 -20.13
CA MET A 172 -2.33 18.82 -18.92
C MET A 172 -3.06 19.20 -17.63
N LEU A 173 -3.76 20.34 -17.62
CA LEU A 173 -4.55 20.77 -16.47
C LEU A 173 -5.98 20.25 -16.55
N THR A 174 -6.58 20.30 -17.75
CA THR A 174 -7.99 19.94 -17.94
C THR A 174 -8.19 18.44 -18.13
N GLY A 175 -7.18 17.65 -18.50
CA GLY A 175 -7.37 16.23 -18.81
C GLY A 175 -8.32 15.95 -19.99
N ALA A 176 -8.75 16.98 -20.73
CA ALA A 176 -9.70 16.89 -21.84
C ALA A 176 -9.00 17.13 -23.18
N GLY A 177 -9.74 16.95 -24.28
CA GLY A 177 -9.21 17.18 -25.63
C GLY A 177 -8.34 16.03 -26.07
N TYR A 178 -7.04 16.26 -26.28
CA TYR A 178 -6.11 15.24 -26.78
C TYR A 178 -6.12 13.98 -25.92
N PHE A 179 -6.09 14.11 -24.59
CA PHE A 179 -6.06 12.95 -23.69
C PHE A 179 -7.32 12.08 -23.74
N THR A 180 -8.47 12.63 -24.15
CA THR A 180 -9.73 11.88 -24.27
C THR A 180 -9.61 10.73 -25.27
N TYR A 181 -8.79 10.89 -26.31
CA TYR A 181 -8.56 9.88 -27.36
C TYR A 181 -7.37 8.97 -27.08
N THR A 182 -6.65 9.20 -25.98
CA THR A 182 -5.49 8.38 -25.59
C THR A 182 -5.90 7.22 -24.69
N ILE A 183 -4.99 6.26 -24.58
CA ILE A 183 -5.00 5.14 -23.61
C ILE A 183 -5.01 5.57 -22.13
N MET A 184 -5.03 6.89 -21.84
CA MET A 184 -5.14 7.40 -20.48
C MET A 184 -6.48 7.02 -19.83
N TYR A 185 -7.55 6.95 -20.62
CA TYR A 185 -8.91 6.70 -20.12
C TYR A 185 -9.48 5.38 -20.65
N TYR A 186 -10.44 4.83 -19.89
CA TYR A 186 -11.16 3.60 -20.19
C TYR A 186 -11.65 3.49 -21.65
N GLY A 187 -12.14 4.58 -22.22
CA GLY A 187 -12.70 4.61 -23.58
C GLY A 187 -11.70 4.33 -24.70
N GLY A 188 -10.41 4.53 -24.46
CA GLY A 188 -9.35 4.29 -25.45
C GLY A 188 -9.02 2.79 -25.66
N TYR A 189 -9.53 1.91 -24.81
CA TYR A 189 -9.29 0.47 -24.93
C TYR A 189 -10.36 -0.20 -25.82
N SER A 190 -9.91 -1.10 -26.70
CA SER A 190 -10.76 -1.82 -27.65
C SER A 190 -11.53 -2.99 -27.01
N ASN A 191 -12.63 -3.38 -27.63
CA ASN A 191 -13.46 -4.53 -27.24
C ASN A 191 -13.11 -5.81 -28.02
N GLU A 192 -12.11 -5.77 -28.89
CA GLU A 192 -11.74 -6.88 -29.76
C GLU A 192 -10.63 -7.73 -29.15
N THR A 193 -10.58 -9.01 -29.53
CA THR A 193 -9.42 -9.85 -29.22
C THR A 193 -8.29 -9.46 -30.16
N LEU A 194 -7.18 -8.96 -29.61
CA LEU A 194 -6.01 -8.58 -30.41
C LEU A 194 -5.38 -9.85 -30.98
N VAL A 195 -5.40 -9.98 -32.30
CA VAL A 195 -4.81 -11.10 -33.03
C VAL A 195 -3.43 -10.71 -33.51
N GLY A 196 -2.42 -10.93 -32.67
CA GLY A 196 -1.00 -10.78 -32.99
C GLY A 196 -0.27 -12.13 -32.98
N LEU A 197 0.87 -12.21 -32.29
CA LEU A 197 1.62 -13.46 -32.04
C LEU A 197 0.84 -14.46 -31.14
N VAL A 198 -0.04 -13.94 -30.28
CA VAL A 198 -0.88 -14.70 -29.36
C VAL A 198 -2.26 -14.02 -29.31
N LYS A 199 -3.35 -14.80 -29.30
CA LYS A 199 -4.71 -14.29 -29.12
C LYS A 199 -4.81 -13.65 -27.74
N TYR A 200 -4.98 -12.32 -27.68
CA TYR A 200 -5.08 -11.57 -26.42
C TYR A 200 -6.45 -10.93 -26.29
N ASP A 201 -7.30 -11.46 -25.40
CA ASP A 201 -8.62 -10.91 -25.13
C ASP A 201 -8.52 -9.69 -24.21
N MET A 202 -8.78 -8.50 -24.77
CA MET A 202 -8.69 -7.24 -24.04
C MET A 202 -9.73 -7.15 -22.90
N LYS A 203 -10.93 -7.73 -23.06
CA LYS A 203 -11.99 -7.69 -22.04
C LYS A 203 -11.53 -8.44 -20.80
N LEU A 204 -11.09 -9.69 -21.00
CA LEU A 204 -10.62 -10.54 -19.90
C LEU A 204 -9.36 -9.97 -19.26
N ALA A 205 -8.41 -9.51 -20.08
CA ALA A 205 -7.19 -8.88 -19.60
C ALA A 205 -7.46 -7.68 -18.71
N TYR A 206 -8.34 -6.77 -19.13
CA TYR A 206 -8.70 -5.58 -18.37
C TYR A 206 -9.32 -5.95 -17.02
N PHE A 207 -10.32 -6.84 -17.04
CA PHE A 207 -11.03 -7.27 -15.84
C PHE A 207 -10.10 -7.98 -14.84
N PHE A 208 -9.36 -9.01 -15.29
CA PHE A 208 -8.50 -9.79 -14.40
C PHE A 208 -7.31 -8.98 -13.91
N THR A 209 -6.73 -8.10 -14.72
CA THR A 209 -5.60 -7.26 -14.27
C THR A 209 -6.02 -6.37 -13.11
N ILE A 210 -7.18 -5.70 -13.22
CA ILE A 210 -7.69 -4.84 -12.14
C ILE A 210 -8.10 -5.67 -10.92
N ALA A 211 -8.82 -6.78 -11.11
CA ALA A 211 -9.25 -7.63 -10.00
C ALA A 211 -8.06 -8.21 -9.23
N VAL A 212 -7.09 -8.81 -9.93
CA VAL A 212 -5.86 -9.35 -9.33
C VAL A 212 -5.05 -8.23 -8.68
N TYR A 213 -4.93 -7.06 -9.31
CA TYR A 213 -4.26 -5.91 -8.72
C TYR A 213 -4.92 -5.50 -7.39
N MET A 214 -6.25 -5.35 -7.35
CA MET A 214 -6.96 -4.96 -6.13
C MET A 214 -6.79 -6.01 -5.01
N VAL A 215 -6.83 -7.30 -5.33
CA VAL A 215 -6.56 -8.37 -4.35
C VAL A 215 -5.12 -8.30 -3.83
N LEU A 216 -4.14 -8.17 -4.72
CA LEU A 216 -2.72 -8.03 -4.34
C LEU A 216 -2.50 -6.78 -3.48
N CYS A 217 -3.20 -5.69 -3.77
CA CYS A 217 -3.19 -4.47 -2.94
C CYS A 217 -3.72 -4.73 -1.54
N GLY A 218 -4.86 -5.41 -1.42
CA GLY A 218 -5.44 -5.79 -0.13
C GLY A 218 -4.48 -6.65 0.69
N ILE A 219 -3.89 -7.68 0.09
CA ILE A 219 -2.90 -8.56 0.75
C ILE A 219 -1.66 -7.77 1.17
N ALA A 220 -1.13 -6.90 0.31
CA ALA A 220 0.04 -6.08 0.62
C ALA A 220 -0.22 -5.11 1.78
N LEU A 221 -1.42 -4.52 1.84
CA LEU A 221 -1.84 -3.63 2.92
C LEU A 221 -2.01 -4.39 4.24
N ILE A 222 -2.72 -5.52 4.23
CA ILE A 222 -2.91 -6.38 5.40
C ILE A 222 -1.56 -6.84 5.95
N PHE A 223 -0.66 -7.30 5.07
CA PHE A 223 0.68 -7.72 5.49
C PHE A 223 1.51 -6.56 6.06
N SER A 224 1.45 -5.39 5.41
CA SER A 224 2.15 -4.19 5.89
C SER A 224 1.61 -3.73 7.24
N MET A 225 0.29 -3.79 7.42
CA MET A 225 -0.40 -3.50 8.66
C MET A 225 0.05 -4.47 9.76
N ALA A 226 -0.08 -5.78 9.54
CA ALA A 226 0.32 -6.81 10.48
C ALA A 226 1.82 -6.73 10.87
N SER A 227 2.68 -6.44 9.89
CA SER A 227 4.12 -6.23 10.13
C SER A 227 4.39 -4.99 10.99
N SER A 228 3.66 -3.90 10.74
CA SER A 228 3.75 -2.66 11.53
C SER A 228 3.23 -2.86 12.95
N PHE A 229 2.09 -3.55 13.12
CA PHE A 229 1.56 -3.91 14.43
C PHE A 229 2.56 -4.78 15.21
N LYS A 230 3.08 -5.86 14.63
CA LYS A 230 4.03 -6.75 15.30
C LYS A 230 5.28 -6.02 15.82
N LYS A 231 5.79 -5.05 15.05
CA LYS A 231 7.00 -4.30 15.44
C LYS A 231 6.74 -3.24 16.51
N ASN A 232 5.53 -2.66 16.53
CA ASN A 232 5.25 -1.44 17.29
C ASN A 232 4.28 -1.63 18.47
N TYR A 233 3.63 -2.80 18.61
CA TYR A 233 2.66 -3.09 19.68
C TYR A 233 3.29 -3.28 21.07
N VAL A 234 4.57 -3.65 21.14
CA VAL A 234 5.31 -3.97 22.38
C VAL A 234 5.38 -2.82 23.40
N LEU A 235 4.97 -1.59 23.05
CA LEU A 235 5.03 -0.44 23.96
C LEU A 235 3.66 0.15 24.36
N ALA A 236 2.54 -0.43 23.92
CA ALA A 236 1.24 0.23 23.95
C ALA A 236 0.31 -0.19 25.11
N ASP A 237 0.81 -0.76 26.22
CA ASP A 237 -0.06 -1.05 27.36
C ASP A 237 -0.50 0.24 28.09
N PRO A 238 -1.80 0.59 28.07
CA PRO A 238 -2.34 1.79 28.71
C PRO A 238 -2.70 1.57 30.19
N THR A 239 -2.65 0.33 30.68
CA THR A 239 -3.25 -0.11 31.95
C THR A 239 -2.24 -0.47 33.03
N SER A 240 -0.93 -0.51 32.74
CA SER A 240 0.04 -0.82 33.78
C SER A 240 0.30 0.41 34.66
N ASN A 241 0.26 0.16 35.97
CA ASN A 241 0.61 1.11 37.03
C ASN A 241 1.86 1.92 36.64
N SER A 242 1.87 3.22 36.90
CA SER A 242 2.96 4.15 36.52
C SER A 242 4.35 3.65 36.94
N ALA A 243 4.41 2.89 38.04
CA ALA A 243 5.61 2.23 38.55
C ALA A 243 6.13 1.09 37.67
N TRP A 244 5.23 0.26 37.11
CA TRP A 244 5.60 -0.84 36.22
C TRP A 244 6.17 -0.32 34.89
N GLN A 245 5.56 0.72 34.32
CA GLN A 245 6.11 1.40 33.13
C GLN A 245 7.49 2.00 33.40
N LEU A 246 7.73 2.59 34.58
CA LEU A 246 9.05 3.13 34.91
C LEU A 246 10.12 2.02 34.97
N LEU A 247 9.81 0.90 35.61
CA LEU A 247 10.74 -0.23 35.79
C LEU A 247 11.04 -0.96 34.47
N SER A 248 10.06 -1.10 33.57
CA SER A 248 10.21 -1.87 32.32
C SER A 248 10.59 -1.04 31.09
N SER A 249 10.50 0.29 31.15
CA SER A 249 10.77 1.17 30.00
C SER A 249 12.25 1.53 29.82
N TRP A 250 13.10 1.19 30.78
CA TRP A 250 14.53 1.48 30.72
C TRP A 250 15.26 0.46 29.84
N ASP A 251 15.98 0.97 28.85
CA ASP A 251 16.82 0.15 27.98
C ASP A 251 18.28 0.25 28.46
N PHE A 252 18.75 -0.82 29.10
CA PHE A 252 20.10 -0.91 29.66
C PHE A 252 21.20 -1.00 28.58
N SER A 253 20.83 -1.17 27.30
CA SER A 253 21.80 -1.20 26.19
C SER A 253 22.27 0.18 25.74
N ILE A 254 21.64 1.26 26.24
CA ILE A 254 21.99 2.64 25.87
C ILE A 254 23.18 3.11 26.69
N THR A 255 24.36 3.12 26.08
CA THR A 255 25.62 3.56 26.71
C THR A 255 25.95 5.04 26.47
N ASN A 256 25.31 5.69 25.50
CA ASN A 256 25.60 7.07 25.14
C ASN A 256 24.94 8.07 26.12
N GLU A 257 25.74 8.88 26.81
CA GLU A 257 25.27 9.82 27.83
C GLU A 257 24.22 10.82 27.32
N ARG A 258 24.37 11.30 26.08
CA ARG A 258 23.39 12.21 25.46
C ARG A 258 22.04 11.51 25.26
N ALA A 259 22.08 10.26 24.82
CA ALA A 259 20.89 9.44 24.62
C ALA A 259 20.22 9.08 25.95
N VAL A 260 21.00 8.77 26.99
CA VAL A 260 20.51 8.55 28.36
C VAL A 260 19.80 9.80 28.89
N ARG A 261 20.42 10.98 28.74
CA ARG A 261 19.85 12.26 29.20
C ARG A 261 18.54 12.58 28.46
N GLN A 262 18.51 12.36 27.15
CA GLN A 262 17.29 12.53 26.34
C GLN A 262 16.19 11.53 26.73
N ARG A 263 16.54 10.27 26.96
CA ARG A 263 15.59 9.23 27.38
C ARG A 263 14.99 9.53 28.76
N LYS A 264 15.82 9.95 29.71
CA LYS A 264 15.40 10.39 31.06
C LYS A 264 14.42 11.57 30.98
N ASN A 265 14.73 12.58 30.17
CA ASN A 265 13.85 13.74 29.98
C ASN A 265 12.52 13.33 29.36
N ASN A 266 12.53 12.50 28.32
CA ASN A 266 11.31 11.99 27.70
C ASN A 266 10.43 11.18 28.67
N LEU A 267 11.04 10.33 29.49
CA LEU A 267 10.34 9.55 30.53
C LEU A 267 9.73 10.43 31.61
N ARG A 268 10.49 11.43 32.10
CA ARG A 268 10.00 12.40 33.08
C ARG A 268 8.77 13.14 32.56
N VAL A 269 8.83 13.65 31.33
CA VAL A 269 7.71 14.37 30.72
C VAL A 269 6.50 13.45 30.55
N GLN A 270 6.68 12.22 30.08
CA GLN A 270 5.58 11.26 29.91
C GLN A 270 4.88 10.93 31.23
N ILE A 271 5.65 10.66 32.28
CA ILE A 271 5.09 10.34 33.61
C ILE A 271 4.37 11.55 34.17
N GLN A 272 4.99 12.74 34.09
CA GLN A 272 4.37 13.98 34.55
C GLN A 272 3.05 14.27 33.81
N GLU A 273 3.00 14.12 32.49
CA GLU A 273 1.77 14.27 31.69
C GLU A 273 0.70 13.28 32.16
N SER A 274 1.03 11.99 32.28
CA SER A 274 0.06 10.95 32.68
C SER A 274 -0.47 11.11 34.10
N LEU A 275 0.36 11.57 35.05
CA LEU A 275 -0.05 11.86 36.41
C LEU A 275 -0.90 13.13 36.45
N SER A 276 -0.52 14.18 35.71
CA SER A 276 -1.31 15.41 35.61
C SER A 276 -2.71 15.17 35.03
N ASP A 277 -2.81 14.34 33.97
CA ASP A 277 -4.09 13.94 33.36
C ASP A 277 -5.01 13.22 34.36
N LYS A 278 -4.45 12.34 35.20
CA LYS A 278 -5.20 11.59 36.21
C LYS A 278 -5.65 12.49 37.36
N ALA A 279 -4.75 13.31 37.90
CA ALA A 279 -5.04 14.23 38.98
C ALA A 279 -6.13 15.24 38.57
N GLN A 280 -6.02 15.81 37.37
CA GLN A 280 -6.97 16.81 36.88
C GLN A 280 -8.38 16.21 36.67
N ARG A 281 -8.50 14.95 36.24
CA ARG A 281 -9.82 14.28 36.13
C ARG A 281 -10.49 13.99 37.48
N GLN A 282 -9.70 13.74 38.52
CA GLN A 282 -10.22 13.50 39.87
C GLN A 282 -10.69 14.80 40.54
N LEU A 283 -10.05 15.93 40.21
CA LEU A 283 -10.39 17.24 40.75
C LEU A 283 -11.61 17.93 40.11
N LEU A 284 -12.04 17.49 38.92
CA LEU A 284 -13.19 18.12 38.23
C LEU A 284 -14.54 17.72 38.85
N THR A 285 -15.33 18.74 39.22
CA THR A 285 -16.70 18.58 39.72
C THR A 285 -17.66 18.09 38.63
N LEU A 286 -18.79 17.48 39.01
CA LEU A 286 -19.78 16.97 38.05
C LEU A 286 -20.38 18.07 37.15
N SER A 287 -20.57 19.27 37.69
CA SER A 287 -21.07 20.43 36.93
C SER A 287 -20.07 20.88 35.85
N GLU A 288 -18.78 20.94 36.19
CA GLU A 288 -17.71 21.27 35.22
C GLU A 288 -17.57 20.20 34.15
N LYS A 289 -17.71 18.91 34.51
CA LYS A 289 -17.73 17.80 33.54
C LYS A 289 -18.89 17.96 32.55
N LEU A 290 -20.07 18.35 33.02
CA LEU A 290 -21.23 18.58 32.16
C LEU A 290 -21.03 19.78 31.24
N LYS A 291 -20.45 20.87 31.73
CA LYS A 291 -20.09 22.05 30.93
C LYS A 291 -19.07 21.70 29.84
N HIS A 292 -18.01 20.96 30.17
CA HIS A 292 -17.03 20.49 29.20
C HIS A 292 -17.67 19.55 28.16
N LEU A 293 -18.55 18.63 28.59
CA LEU A 293 -19.29 17.74 27.69
C LEU A 293 -20.17 18.53 26.71
N GLY A 294 -20.87 19.57 27.19
CA GLY A 294 -21.67 20.46 26.35
C GLY A 294 -20.83 21.20 25.30
N VAL A 295 -19.65 21.72 25.69
CA VAL A 295 -18.71 22.34 24.76
C VAL A 295 -18.24 21.35 23.70
N TYR A 296 -17.84 20.13 24.09
CA TYR A 296 -17.44 19.10 23.14
C TYR A 296 -18.57 18.74 22.18
N LEU A 297 -19.78 18.54 22.69
CA LEU A 297 -20.94 18.20 21.86
C LEU A 297 -21.25 19.33 20.86
N GLY A 298 -21.21 20.59 21.29
CA GLY A 298 -21.45 21.75 20.41
C GLY A 298 -20.46 21.84 19.25
N PHE A 299 -19.15 21.70 19.51
CA PHE A 299 -18.13 21.75 18.45
C PHE A 299 -18.12 20.48 17.57
N TRP A 300 -18.47 19.31 18.10
CA TRP A 300 -18.69 18.13 17.28
C TRP A 300 -19.90 18.28 16.36
N LEU A 301 -21.00 18.85 16.84
CA LEU A 301 -22.16 19.18 16.00
C LEU A 301 -21.82 20.23 14.93
N LEU A 302 -21.03 21.25 15.28
CA LEU A 302 -20.55 22.23 14.31
C LEU A 302 -19.65 21.57 13.25
N SER A 303 -18.78 20.64 13.67
CA SER A 303 -17.94 19.89 12.75
C SER A 303 -18.75 19.01 11.82
N THR A 304 -19.76 18.28 12.30
CA THR A 304 -20.61 17.44 11.44
C THR A 304 -21.49 18.29 10.52
N SER A 305 -21.97 19.44 10.99
CA SER A 305 -22.69 20.41 10.16
C SER A 305 -21.83 20.92 8.99
N LEU A 306 -20.55 21.24 9.24
CA LEU A 306 -19.61 21.60 8.17
C LEU A 306 -19.42 20.47 7.14
N VAL A 307 -19.32 19.21 7.60
CA VAL A 307 -19.23 18.04 6.72
C VAL A 307 -20.46 17.92 5.83
N VAL A 308 -21.66 17.97 6.43
CA VAL A 308 -22.93 17.91 5.69
C VAL A 308 -23.05 19.09 4.72
N GLY A 309 -22.69 20.30 5.15
CA GLY A 309 -22.69 21.50 4.31
C GLY A 309 -21.76 21.39 3.10
N CYS A 310 -20.57 20.81 3.27
CA CYS A 310 -19.66 20.53 2.15
C CYS A 310 -20.27 19.52 1.17
N GLY A 311 -20.84 18.43 1.67
CA GLY A 311 -21.48 17.42 0.83
C GLY A 311 -22.67 17.98 0.03
N VAL A 312 -23.56 18.72 0.70
CA VAL A 312 -24.70 19.39 0.07
C VAL A 312 -24.25 20.43 -0.95
N SER A 313 -23.23 21.22 -0.64
CA SER A 313 -22.68 22.22 -1.58
C SER A 313 -22.16 21.55 -2.86
N ILE A 314 -21.39 20.46 -2.73
CA ILE A 314 -20.88 19.71 -3.90
C ILE A 314 -22.04 19.15 -4.72
N TYR A 315 -23.05 18.56 -4.07
CA TYR A 315 -24.22 18.01 -4.76
C TYR A 315 -24.97 19.07 -5.57
N TYR A 316 -25.25 20.25 -4.98
CA TYR A 316 -25.89 21.34 -5.70
C TYR A 316 -25.03 21.94 -6.80
N LEU A 317 -23.70 21.99 -6.61
CA LEU A 317 -22.78 22.49 -7.63
C LEU A 317 -22.85 21.64 -8.91
N TYR A 318 -23.05 20.33 -8.75
CA TYR A 318 -23.28 19.39 -9.83
C TYR A 318 -24.71 19.36 -10.38
N ALA A 319 -25.71 19.70 -9.56
CA ALA A 319 -27.12 19.74 -9.96
C ALA A 319 -27.49 21.05 -10.68
N ALA A 320 -26.74 22.13 -10.43
CA ALA A 320 -26.88 23.38 -11.14
C ALA A 320 -26.53 23.16 -12.63
N ASN A 321 -27.54 23.32 -13.49
CA ASN A 321 -27.37 23.36 -14.94
C ASN A 321 -26.72 24.70 -15.32
N TRP A 322 -25.41 24.78 -15.17
CA TRP A 322 -24.64 25.90 -15.70
C TRP A 322 -24.68 25.85 -17.23
N SER A 323 -25.04 26.99 -17.82
CA SER A 323 -25.10 27.21 -19.25
C SER A 323 -24.35 28.49 -19.57
N LEU A 324 -23.02 28.47 -19.59
CA LEU A 324 -22.20 29.25 -20.52
C LEU A 324 -20.70 29.00 -20.31
N LEU A 325 -20.02 28.66 -21.42
CA LEU A 325 -18.57 28.57 -21.63
C LEU A 325 -17.85 27.29 -21.14
N GLN A 326 -17.68 26.39 -22.12
CA GLN A 326 -16.80 25.23 -22.19
C GLN A 326 -15.45 25.43 -21.46
N GLU A 327 -14.99 24.36 -20.80
CA GLU A 327 -13.68 24.18 -20.15
C GLU A 327 -13.50 24.74 -18.73
N ALA A 328 -13.78 26.02 -18.48
CA ALA A 328 -13.59 26.62 -17.15
C ALA A 328 -14.49 25.96 -16.07
N GLU A 329 -15.71 25.58 -16.44
CA GLU A 329 -16.65 24.89 -15.56
C GLU A 329 -16.17 23.49 -15.13
N THR A 330 -15.42 22.81 -15.99
CA THR A 330 -14.95 21.44 -15.71
C THR A 330 -13.90 21.38 -14.60
N LEU A 331 -13.26 22.51 -14.31
CA LEU A 331 -12.29 22.70 -13.23
C LEU A 331 -12.93 23.22 -11.93
N LEU A 332 -14.17 23.74 -11.99
CA LEU A 332 -14.84 24.34 -10.83
C LEU A 332 -15.06 23.33 -9.70
N VAL A 333 -15.55 22.13 -10.01
CA VAL A 333 -15.75 21.11 -8.98
C VAL A 333 -14.44 20.66 -8.34
N PRO A 334 -13.40 20.23 -9.11
CA PRO A 334 -12.09 19.94 -8.55
C PRO A 334 -11.54 21.08 -7.69
N PHE A 335 -11.68 22.32 -8.14
CA PHE A 335 -11.24 23.51 -7.41
C PHE A 335 -11.95 23.66 -6.07
N VAL A 336 -13.29 23.60 -6.05
CA VAL A 336 -14.08 23.74 -4.82
C VAL A 336 -13.79 22.61 -3.84
N VAL A 337 -13.66 21.37 -4.34
CA VAL A 337 -13.32 20.21 -3.50
C VAL A 337 -11.93 20.37 -2.89
N SER A 338 -10.92 20.74 -3.69
CA SER A 338 -9.56 20.97 -3.20
C SER A 338 -9.49 22.15 -2.23
N LEU A 339 -10.26 23.21 -2.47
CA LEU A 339 -10.38 24.34 -1.56
C LEU A 339 -11.01 23.92 -0.22
N MET A 340 -12.09 23.14 -0.23
CA MET A 340 -12.70 22.58 0.99
C MET A 340 -11.71 21.71 1.76
N ASN A 341 -10.96 20.85 1.06
CA ASN A 341 -9.92 19.99 1.64
C ASN A 341 -8.76 20.79 2.25
N LEU A 342 -8.53 22.04 1.83
CA LEU A 342 -7.53 22.93 2.40
C LEU A 342 -8.09 23.76 3.57
N VAL A 343 -9.27 24.36 3.39
CA VAL A 343 -9.84 25.36 4.31
C VAL A 343 -10.51 24.73 5.52
N VAL A 344 -11.32 23.69 5.35
CA VAL A 344 -12.09 23.09 6.46
C VAL A 344 -11.17 22.50 7.55
N PRO A 345 -10.06 21.81 7.22
CA PRO A 345 -9.10 21.39 8.23
C PRO A 345 -8.48 22.55 9.03
N LEU A 346 -8.33 23.73 8.44
CA LEU A 346 -7.87 24.93 9.15
C LEU A 346 -8.93 25.40 10.16
N LEU A 347 -10.21 25.38 9.78
CA LEU A 347 -11.32 25.66 10.71
C LEU A 347 -11.33 24.68 11.89
N TYR A 348 -11.12 23.39 11.65
CA TYR A 348 -11.00 22.40 12.74
C TYR A 348 -9.81 22.68 13.67
N SER A 349 -8.69 23.17 13.14
CA SER A 349 -7.58 23.60 13.99
C SER A 349 -7.89 24.86 14.82
N LEU A 350 -8.83 25.70 14.38
CA LEU A 350 -9.33 26.82 15.18
C LEU A 350 -10.26 26.33 16.31
N PHE A 351 -11.10 25.32 16.06
CA PHE A 351 -11.96 24.73 17.11
C PHE A 351 -11.14 24.20 18.29
N ASN A 352 -9.98 23.63 17.99
CA ASN A 352 -9.02 23.16 18.99
C ASN A 352 -8.48 24.24 19.94
N LYS A 353 -8.58 25.54 19.60
CA LYS A 353 -8.23 26.63 20.53
C LYS A 353 -9.32 26.85 21.59
N PHE A 354 -10.57 26.51 21.28
CA PHE A 354 -11.71 26.65 22.16
C PHE A 354 -12.04 25.35 22.90
N GLU A 355 -11.85 24.19 22.27
CA GLU A 355 -12.00 22.88 22.89
C GLU A 355 -10.75 22.50 23.68
N HIS A 356 -10.71 22.90 24.95
CA HIS A 356 -9.61 22.54 25.83
C HIS A 356 -9.73 21.07 26.28
N TYR A 357 -9.19 20.15 25.48
CA TYR A 357 -9.11 18.74 25.84
C TYR A 357 -8.15 18.53 27.01
N SER A 358 -8.58 17.75 28.00
CA SER A 358 -7.74 17.36 29.15
C SER A 358 -6.42 16.69 28.71
N SER A 359 -6.44 15.90 27.63
CA SER A 359 -5.23 15.29 27.10
C SER A 359 -4.98 15.66 25.64
N HIS A 360 -3.75 16.07 25.35
CA HIS A 360 -3.31 16.48 24.00
C HIS A 360 -3.45 15.35 22.96
N ARG A 361 -3.35 14.08 23.38
CA ARG A 361 -3.58 12.93 22.48
C ARG A 361 -5.01 12.86 21.97
N ARG A 362 -6.01 13.09 22.85
CA ARG A 362 -7.43 13.09 22.46
C ARG A 362 -7.73 14.21 21.48
N GLN A 363 -7.10 15.38 21.67
CA GLN A 363 -7.21 16.51 20.74
C GLN A 363 -6.73 16.14 19.32
N ILE A 364 -5.55 15.50 19.20
CA ILE A 364 -5.03 15.03 17.91
C ILE A 364 -5.96 13.99 17.29
N TYR A 365 -6.44 13.01 18.08
CA TYR A 365 -7.36 11.99 17.58
C TYR A 365 -8.70 12.57 17.11
N ALA A 366 -9.30 13.49 17.88
CA ALA A 366 -10.53 14.16 17.49
C ALA A 366 -10.35 14.93 16.17
N LEU A 367 -9.24 15.65 16.01
CA LEU A 367 -8.90 16.35 14.77
C LEU A 367 -8.77 15.37 13.60
N VAL A 368 -8.03 14.28 13.78
CA VAL A 368 -7.83 13.24 12.75
C VAL A 368 -9.17 12.64 12.33
N VAL A 369 -10.03 12.28 13.28
CA VAL A 369 -11.37 11.70 13.00
C VAL A 369 -12.24 12.68 12.23
N ARG A 370 -12.31 13.97 12.63
CA ARG A 370 -13.06 15.00 11.89
C ARG A 370 -12.59 15.16 10.45
N ASN A 371 -11.27 15.13 10.24
CA ASN A 371 -10.69 15.19 8.90
C ASN A 371 -11.01 13.94 8.05
N ILE A 372 -11.02 12.75 8.66
CA ILE A 372 -11.41 11.52 7.97
C ILE A 372 -12.88 11.57 7.57
N LEU A 373 -13.77 11.97 8.49
CA LEU A 373 -15.21 12.09 8.21
C LEU A 373 -15.48 13.07 7.05
N LEU A 374 -14.79 14.22 7.03
CA LEU A 374 -14.88 15.18 5.94
C LEU A 374 -14.49 14.54 4.59
N LYS A 375 -13.32 13.89 4.54
CA LYS A 375 -12.81 13.28 3.29
C LYS A 375 -13.69 12.14 2.80
N MET A 376 -14.19 11.30 3.71
CA MET A 376 -15.10 10.21 3.36
C MET A 376 -16.44 10.74 2.86
N SER A 377 -16.98 11.81 3.46
CA SER A 377 -18.22 12.43 2.99
C SER A 377 -18.07 13.04 1.59
N ILE A 378 -16.98 13.78 1.34
CA ILE A 378 -16.69 14.35 0.02
C ILE A 378 -16.56 13.22 -1.02
N LEU A 379 -15.77 12.18 -0.74
CA LEU A 379 -15.61 11.04 -1.66
C LEU A 379 -16.95 10.32 -1.92
N ALA A 380 -17.77 10.13 -0.88
CA ALA A 380 -19.06 9.46 -1.01
C ALA A 380 -20.02 10.23 -1.92
N VAL A 381 -20.13 11.55 -1.77
CA VAL A 381 -20.99 12.39 -2.63
C VAL A 381 -20.48 12.39 -4.08
N LEU A 382 -19.17 12.53 -4.29
CA LEU A 382 -18.56 12.46 -5.62
C LEU A 382 -18.85 11.13 -6.30
N CYS A 383 -18.62 10.01 -5.61
CA CYS A 383 -18.87 8.69 -6.15
C CYS A 383 -20.36 8.44 -6.41
N TYR A 384 -21.24 8.88 -5.51
CA TYR A 384 -22.69 8.81 -5.72
C TYR A 384 -23.10 9.53 -7.02
N TYR A 385 -22.59 10.75 -7.24
CA TYR A 385 -22.90 11.52 -8.44
C TYR A 385 -22.36 10.84 -9.71
N TRP A 386 -21.10 10.38 -9.70
CA TRP A 386 -20.51 9.68 -10.83
C TRP A 386 -21.29 8.41 -11.21
N MET A 387 -21.67 7.59 -10.22
CA MET A 387 -22.32 6.31 -10.48
C MET A 387 -23.82 6.41 -10.79
N ASN A 388 -24.54 7.40 -10.25
CA ASN A 388 -25.99 7.48 -10.44
C ASN A 388 -26.43 8.52 -11.47
N VAL A 389 -25.67 9.60 -11.64
CA VAL A 389 -26.02 10.72 -12.52
C VAL A 389 -25.20 10.68 -13.80
N VAL A 390 -23.87 10.68 -13.69
CA VAL A 390 -22.97 10.70 -14.87
C VAL A 390 -23.16 9.43 -15.69
N ALA A 391 -23.27 8.27 -15.04
CA ALA A 391 -23.50 6.98 -15.71
C ALA A 391 -24.76 6.93 -16.59
N LYS A 392 -25.78 7.75 -16.30
CA LYS A 392 -27.03 7.81 -17.08
C LYS A 392 -27.05 8.92 -18.12
N LYS A 393 -26.26 9.98 -17.92
CA LYS A 393 -26.31 11.20 -18.73
C LYS A 393 -25.37 11.16 -19.95
N PHE A 394 -24.24 10.47 -19.85
CA PHE A 394 -23.19 10.46 -20.87
C PHE A 394 -23.03 9.08 -21.51
N SER A 395 -22.84 9.03 -22.84
CA SER A 395 -22.67 7.80 -23.61
C SER A 395 -21.34 7.07 -23.36
N CYS A 396 -20.31 7.78 -22.90
CA CYS A 396 -18.99 7.26 -22.54
C CYS A 396 -18.59 7.68 -21.12
N TRP A 397 -19.49 7.40 -20.17
CA TRP A 397 -19.43 7.94 -18.82
C TRP A 397 -18.19 7.51 -18.03
N GLU A 398 -17.64 6.32 -18.25
CA GLU A 398 -16.44 5.82 -17.55
C GLU A 398 -15.23 6.70 -17.83
N SER A 399 -15.09 7.15 -19.08
CA SER A 399 -14.00 8.05 -19.47
C SER A 399 -14.19 9.44 -18.88
N VAL A 400 -15.43 9.90 -18.76
CA VAL A 400 -15.78 11.18 -18.11
C VAL A 400 -15.41 11.11 -16.61
N VAL A 401 -15.70 10.00 -15.94
CA VAL A 401 -15.30 9.77 -14.54
C VAL A 401 -13.76 9.73 -14.41
N GLY A 402 -13.08 9.05 -15.33
CA GLY A 402 -11.61 9.04 -15.39
C GLY A 402 -11.00 10.44 -15.54
N GLN A 403 -11.57 11.28 -16.40
CA GLN A 403 -11.16 12.68 -16.55
C GLN A 403 -11.41 13.51 -15.29
N ALA A 404 -12.57 13.34 -14.64
CA ALA A 404 -12.89 14.04 -13.40
C ALA A 404 -11.91 13.67 -12.27
N LEU A 405 -11.56 12.39 -12.15
CA LEU A 405 -10.56 11.90 -11.19
C LEU A 405 -9.16 12.44 -11.50
N TYR A 406 -8.76 12.49 -12.77
CA TYR A 406 -7.50 13.10 -13.19
C TYR A 406 -7.42 14.57 -12.77
N ARG A 407 -8.44 15.37 -13.14
CA ARG A 407 -8.51 16.81 -12.77
C ARG A 407 -8.43 16.99 -11.26
N LEU A 408 -9.17 16.17 -10.51
CA LEU A 408 -9.17 16.23 -9.05
C LEU A 408 -7.78 15.95 -8.47
N VAL A 409 -7.05 14.96 -8.99
CA VAL A 409 -5.69 14.64 -8.53
C VAL A 409 -4.70 15.78 -8.81
N ILE A 410 -4.79 16.40 -9.99
CA ILE A 410 -3.92 17.51 -10.42
C ILE A 410 -4.24 18.79 -9.65
N VAL A 411 -5.51 19.19 -9.58
CA VAL A 411 -5.92 20.42 -8.86
C VAL A 411 -5.63 20.30 -7.37
N ASP A 412 -5.91 19.14 -6.77
CA ASP A 412 -5.53 18.86 -5.38
C ASP A 412 -4.02 18.97 -5.18
N PHE A 413 -3.22 18.43 -6.11
CA PHE A 413 -1.77 18.61 -6.07
C PHE A 413 -1.40 20.09 -6.10
N LEU A 414 -1.97 20.91 -7.00
CA LEU A 414 -1.70 22.35 -7.06
C LEU A 414 -2.07 23.06 -5.76
N PHE A 415 -3.20 22.75 -5.12
CA PHE A 415 -3.54 23.33 -3.83
C PHE A 415 -2.59 22.91 -2.71
N LEU A 416 -2.13 21.65 -2.69
CA LEU A 416 -1.12 21.18 -1.75
C LEU A 416 0.23 21.90 -1.94
N MET A 417 0.59 22.16 -3.20
CA MET A 417 1.76 22.96 -3.56
C MET A 417 1.63 24.38 -3.02
N LEU A 418 0.51 25.06 -3.33
CA LEU A 418 0.24 26.43 -2.90
C LEU A 418 0.20 26.54 -1.37
N GLY A 419 -0.44 25.59 -0.69
CA GLY A 419 -0.47 25.54 0.78
C GLY A 419 0.91 25.36 1.40
N SER A 420 1.76 24.53 0.79
CA SER A 420 3.13 24.31 1.28
C SER A 420 4.06 25.49 0.97
N PHE A 421 3.98 26.07 -0.22
CA PHE A 421 4.86 27.15 -0.66
C PHE A 421 4.45 28.50 -0.13
N PHE A 422 3.18 28.86 -0.17
CA PHE A 422 2.70 30.16 0.30
C PHE A 422 2.28 30.06 1.76
N GLY A 423 1.50 29.05 2.14
CA GLY A 423 0.99 28.92 3.52
C GLY A 423 2.10 28.72 4.56
N GLU A 424 2.92 27.68 4.41
CA GLU A 424 3.97 27.36 5.39
C GLU A 424 5.11 28.41 5.38
N PHE A 425 5.50 28.91 4.21
CA PHE A 425 6.50 29.98 4.08
C PHE A 425 6.02 31.33 4.65
N LEU A 426 4.81 31.77 4.29
CA LEU A 426 4.27 33.03 4.80
C LEU A 426 4.08 32.96 6.31
N SER A 427 3.62 31.82 6.83
CA SER A 427 3.53 31.59 8.27
C SER A 427 4.89 31.69 8.97
N ASN A 428 5.96 31.16 8.36
CA ASN A 428 7.32 31.32 8.86
C ASN A 428 7.78 32.79 8.85
N VAL A 429 7.56 33.53 7.76
CA VAL A 429 7.93 34.95 7.66
C VAL A 429 7.16 35.79 8.69
N ILE A 430 5.85 35.56 8.85
CA ILE A 430 5.02 36.27 9.83
C ILE A 430 5.50 35.95 11.25
N GLY A 431 5.73 34.67 11.57
CA GLY A 431 6.15 34.22 12.89
C GLY A 431 7.56 34.66 13.28
N THR A 432 8.44 34.97 12.32
CA THR A 432 9.81 35.44 12.58
C THR A 432 9.95 36.96 12.52
N ARG A 433 9.25 37.65 11.61
CA ARG A 433 9.43 39.09 11.37
C ARG A 433 8.30 39.99 11.86
N LEU A 434 7.04 39.55 11.78
CA LEU A 434 5.88 40.41 12.07
C LEU A 434 5.35 40.21 13.49
N ILE A 435 5.13 38.97 13.91
CA ILE A 435 4.54 38.64 15.22
C ILE A 435 5.33 37.50 15.86
N PRO A 436 6.44 37.79 16.56
CA PRO A 436 7.27 36.78 17.23
C PRO A 436 6.51 35.92 18.26
N ARG A 437 5.38 36.44 18.77
CA ARG A 437 4.49 35.71 19.70
C ARG A 437 3.76 34.53 19.05
N LEU A 438 3.60 34.52 17.73
CA LEU A 438 2.91 33.45 17.00
C LEU A 438 3.79 32.19 16.86
N GLY A 439 5.11 32.36 16.89
CA GLY A 439 6.08 31.28 16.72
C GLY A 439 6.18 30.79 15.27
N VAL A 440 7.17 29.93 15.00
CA VAL A 440 7.37 29.29 13.69
C VAL A 440 6.45 28.06 13.58
N PRO A 441 5.86 27.77 12.40
CA PRO A 441 4.97 26.61 12.24
C PRO A 441 5.66 25.28 12.58
N GLU A 442 4.91 24.39 13.24
CA GLU A 442 5.29 22.99 13.47
C GLU A 442 4.79 22.11 12.31
N PHE A 443 5.58 21.10 11.93
CA PHE A 443 5.18 20.16 10.88
C PHE A 443 4.13 19.16 11.39
N ASP A 444 2.87 19.37 11.00
CA ASP A 444 1.77 18.46 11.35
C ASP A 444 1.82 17.19 10.48
N VAL A 445 2.44 16.15 11.03
CA VAL A 445 2.56 14.83 10.39
C VAL A 445 1.18 14.24 10.07
N ALA A 446 0.20 14.38 10.96
CA ALA A 446 -1.08 13.70 10.82
C ALA A 446 -1.90 14.28 9.65
N ARG A 447 -1.96 15.61 9.52
CA ARG A 447 -2.65 16.27 8.40
C ARG A 447 -2.01 15.90 7.06
N ASN A 448 -0.69 16.02 6.96
CA ASN A 448 0.05 15.69 5.74
C ASN A 448 -0.12 14.21 5.34
N VAL A 449 -0.14 13.28 6.30
CA VAL A 449 -0.40 11.86 5.99
C VAL A 449 -1.84 11.63 5.51
N LEU A 450 -2.83 12.29 6.09
CA LEU A 450 -4.23 12.16 5.65
C LEU A 450 -4.41 12.67 4.20
N GLU A 451 -3.64 13.65 3.75
CA GLU A 451 -3.62 14.10 2.35
C GLU A 451 -3.05 13.03 1.42
N LEU A 452 -1.97 12.35 1.85
CA LEU A 452 -1.43 11.21 1.10
C LEU A 452 -2.42 10.06 0.98
N ILE A 453 -3.12 9.73 2.08
CA ILE A 453 -4.14 8.67 2.10
C ILE A 453 -5.30 9.02 1.16
N TYR A 454 -5.78 10.27 1.19
CA TYR A 454 -6.83 10.74 0.29
C TYR A 454 -6.41 10.62 -1.18
N ALA A 455 -5.21 11.10 -1.53
CA ALA A 455 -4.69 11.00 -2.89
C ALA A 455 -4.55 9.54 -3.36
N GLN A 456 -4.11 8.64 -2.48
CA GLN A 456 -4.03 7.21 -2.78
C GLN A 456 -5.41 6.59 -3.02
N SER A 457 -6.44 7.05 -2.30
CA SER A 457 -7.82 6.59 -2.46
C SER A 457 -8.38 6.95 -3.83
N LEU A 458 -8.13 8.18 -4.29
CA LEU A 458 -8.48 8.61 -5.65
C LEU A 458 -7.76 7.78 -6.70
N ALA A 459 -6.50 7.39 -6.45
CA ALA A 459 -5.75 6.51 -7.36
C ALA A 459 -6.39 5.13 -7.50
N TRP A 460 -6.85 4.54 -6.38
CA TRP A 460 -7.52 3.24 -6.39
C TRP A 460 -8.89 3.27 -7.05
N ILE A 461 -9.69 4.32 -6.82
CA ILE A 461 -10.97 4.49 -7.51
C ILE A 461 -10.69 4.69 -9.01
N GLY A 462 -9.70 5.51 -9.32
CA GLY A 462 -9.36 5.87 -10.69
C GLY A 462 -8.70 4.77 -11.51
N ILE A 463 -8.11 3.74 -10.90
CA ILE A 463 -7.42 2.70 -11.66
C ILE A 463 -8.35 1.95 -12.62
N TYR A 464 -9.63 1.81 -12.25
CA TYR A 464 -10.64 1.19 -13.09
C TYR A 464 -11.03 2.07 -14.28
N PHE A 465 -11.03 3.40 -14.12
CA PHE A 465 -11.45 4.36 -15.15
C PHE A 465 -10.28 4.94 -15.97
N SER A 466 -9.08 4.91 -15.40
CA SER A 466 -7.84 5.45 -15.95
C SER A 466 -6.66 4.61 -15.44
N PRO A 467 -6.31 3.53 -16.15
CA PRO A 467 -5.24 2.61 -15.75
C PRO A 467 -3.85 3.26 -15.64
N LEU A 468 -3.66 4.40 -16.30
CA LEU A 468 -2.43 5.20 -16.30
C LEU A 468 -2.36 6.27 -15.19
N LEU A 469 -3.43 6.45 -14.41
CA LEU A 469 -3.44 7.36 -13.25
C LEU A 469 -2.28 7.10 -12.25
N PRO A 470 -1.84 5.86 -11.99
CA PRO A 470 -0.66 5.59 -11.16
C PRO A 470 0.61 6.29 -11.65
N ALA A 471 0.79 6.52 -12.96
CA ALA A 471 1.95 7.25 -13.49
C ALA A 471 1.96 8.71 -13.01
N ILE A 472 0.80 9.35 -13.04
CA ILE A 472 0.61 10.71 -12.52
C ILE A 472 0.87 10.74 -11.01
N GLN A 473 0.43 9.70 -10.28
CA GLN A 473 0.70 9.60 -8.86
C GLN A 473 2.19 9.41 -8.53
N ILE A 474 2.94 8.65 -9.34
CA ILE A 474 4.40 8.54 -9.18
C ILE A 474 5.05 9.92 -9.30
N LEU A 475 4.69 10.69 -10.33
CA LEU A 475 5.20 12.03 -10.53
C LEU A 475 4.81 12.97 -9.36
N LYS A 476 3.53 12.97 -8.96
CA LYS A 476 3.00 13.74 -7.82
C LYS A 476 3.78 13.44 -6.55
N LEU A 477 3.91 12.16 -6.17
CA LEU A 477 4.58 11.74 -4.94
C LEU A 477 6.09 12.04 -4.97
N PHE A 478 6.73 11.92 -6.13
CA PHE A 478 8.14 12.26 -6.29
C PHE A 478 8.40 13.75 -6.10
N ILE A 479 7.59 14.62 -6.73
CA ILE A 479 7.70 16.07 -6.55
C ILE A 479 7.38 16.44 -5.11
N LEU A 480 6.28 15.90 -4.54
CA LEU A 480 5.87 16.17 -3.16
C LEU A 480 6.96 15.81 -2.14
N PHE A 481 7.75 14.74 -2.38
CA PHE A 481 8.87 14.36 -1.53
C PHE A 481 9.88 15.50 -1.37
N TYR A 482 10.33 16.08 -2.49
CA TYR A 482 11.32 17.16 -2.45
C TYR A 482 10.75 18.44 -1.88
N LEU A 483 9.49 18.73 -2.15
CA LEU A 483 8.84 19.95 -1.66
C LEU A 483 8.60 19.93 -0.17
N LYS A 484 8.09 18.82 0.36
CA LYS A 484 7.93 18.68 1.81
C LYS A 484 9.27 18.59 2.51
N LYS A 485 10.32 18.05 1.86
CA LYS A 485 11.69 18.19 2.37
C LYS A 485 12.09 19.66 2.48
N VAL A 486 11.96 20.45 1.41
CA VAL A 486 12.35 21.87 1.39
C VAL A 486 11.57 22.63 2.45
N SER A 487 10.24 22.47 2.48
CA SER A 487 9.40 23.16 3.46
C SER A 487 9.77 22.81 4.90
N LEU A 488 10.02 21.53 5.19
CA LEU A 488 10.49 21.10 6.51
C LEU A 488 11.83 21.76 6.88
N THR A 489 12.78 21.79 5.95
CA THR A 489 14.14 22.30 6.22
C THR A 489 14.22 23.82 6.34
N GLN A 490 13.35 24.56 5.66
CA GLN A 490 13.41 26.02 5.57
C GLN A 490 12.33 26.73 6.39
N ASN A 491 11.14 26.12 6.56
CA ASN A 491 9.97 26.79 7.13
C ASN A 491 9.53 26.24 8.49
N CYS A 492 9.85 24.98 8.82
CA CYS A 492 9.32 24.33 10.02
C CYS A 492 10.36 24.21 11.14
N GLN A 493 9.88 24.33 12.38
CA GLN A 493 10.65 23.91 13.55
C GLN A 493 10.46 22.41 13.85
N PRO A 494 11.46 21.73 14.45
CA PRO A 494 11.28 20.38 14.96
C PRO A 494 10.13 20.33 15.96
N PRO A 495 9.23 19.32 15.87
CA PRO A 495 8.09 19.22 16.78
C PRO A 495 8.56 19.11 18.23
N ARG A 496 8.04 19.98 19.11
CA ARG A 496 8.45 20.07 20.53
C ARG A 496 8.14 18.82 21.33
N ARG A 497 7.14 18.04 20.92
CA ARG A 497 6.72 16.79 21.56
C ARG A 497 6.88 15.64 20.58
N THR A 498 7.77 14.70 20.91
CA THR A 498 7.92 13.48 20.12
C THR A 498 6.71 12.58 20.35
N ALA A 499 5.68 12.72 19.51
CA ALA A 499 4.67 11.68 19.38
C ALA A 499 5.38 10.37 19.00
N ARG A 500 4.90 9.23 19.52
CA ARG A 500 5.51 7.92 19.29
C ARG A 500 5.46 7.58 17.80
N ALA A 501 6.58 7.80 17.11
CA ALA A 501 6.73 7.54 15.67
C ALA A 501 6.32 6.12 15.24
N ALA A 502 6.56 5.15 16.13
CA ALA A 502 6.22 3.74 15.95
C ALA A 502 4.69 3.49 15.96
N GLN A 503 3.92 4.20 16.81
CA GLN A 503 2.46 4.03 16.84
C GLN A 503 1.79 4.73 15.65
N MET A 504 2.32 5.89 15.25
CA MET A 504 1.77 6.67 14.13
C MET A 504 1.81 5.90 12.82
N GLN A 505 2.91 5.19 12.51
CA GLN A 505 3.01 4.40 11.28
C GLN A 505 1.94 3.30 11.18
N THR A 506 1.67 2.61 12.29
CA THR A 506 0.63 1.58 12.34
C THR A 506 -0.76 2.18 12.15
N ILE A 507 -1.04 3.31 12.80
CA ILE A 507 -2.30 4.05 12.64
C ILE A 507 -2.48 4.49 11.19
N PHE A 508 -1.43 5.00 10.54
CA PHE A 508 -1.51 5.46 9.15
C PHE A 508 -1.82 4.33 8.18
N ILE A 509 -1.17 3.17 8.33
CA ILE A 509 -1.44 2.01 7.48
C ILE A 509 -2.84 1.45 7.76
N ALA A 510 -3.28 1.43 9.01
CA ALA A 510 -4.64 1.03 9.37
C ALA A 510 -5.69 1.96 8.75
N LEU A 511 -5.51 3.28 8.87
CA LEU A 511 -6.38 4.27 8.25
C LEU A 511 -6.39 4.15 6.72
N LEU A 512 -5.23 3.91 6.10
CA LEU A 512 -5.16 3.68 4.66
C LEU A 512 -5.95 2.43 4.23
N PHE A 513 -5.92 1.37 5.04
CA PHE A 513 -6.62 0.13 4.74
C PHE A 513 -8.14 0.21 5.00
N PHE A 514 -8.56 0.52 6.23
CA PHE A 514 -9.96 0.35 6.64
C PHE A 514 -10.95 1.29 5.92
N PRO A 515 -10.97 2.61 6.15
CA PRO A 515 -11.97 3.46 5.49
C PRO A 515 -11.71 3.67 4.00
N PHE A 516 -10.45 3.74 3.58
CA PHE A 516 -10.09 4.25 2.26
C PHE A 516 -9.90 3.16 1.20
N PHE A 517 -9.12 2.10 1.49
CA PHE A 517 -8.97 0.99 0.54
C PHE A 517 -10.26 0.18 0.41
N VAL A 518 -10.90 -0.19 1.54
CA VAL A 518 -12.18 -0.93 1.49
C VAL A 518 -13.24 -0.08 0.76
N GLY A 519 -13.34 1.21 1.06
CA GLY A 519 -14.26 2.11 0.36
C GLY A 519 -14.03 2.16 -1.15
N SER A 520 -12.78 2.29 -1.59
CA SER A 520 -12.44 2.24 -3.01
C SER A 520 -12.73 0.89 -3.66
N LEU A 521 -12.43 -0.21 -2.97
CA LEU A 521 -12.73 -1.56 -3.45
C LEU A 521 -14.24 -1.76 -3.61
N SER A 522 -15.04 -1.30 -2.64
CA SER A 522 -16.50 -1.34 -2.71
C SER A 522 -17.05 -0.56 -3.90
N ILE A 523 -16.48 0.60 -4.22
CA ILE A 523 -16.90 1.40 -5.38
C ILE A 523 -16.60 0.67 -6.70
N VAL A 524 -15.37 0.17 -6.87
CA VAL A 524 -14.97 -0.57 -8.09
C VAL A 524 -15.76 -1.88 -8.23
N ALA A 525 -16.04 -2.56 -7.12
CA ALA A 525 -16.91 -3.73 -7.10
C ALA A 525 -18.34 -3.36 -7.53
N TYR A 526 -18.92 -2.32 -6.93
CA TYR A 526 -20.26 -1.84 -7.29
C TYR A 526 -20.37 -1.49 -8.78
N THR A 527 -19.36 -0.80 -9.34
CA THR A 527 -19.34 -0.47 -10.77
C THR A 527 -19.27 -1.71 -11.64
N ALA A 528 -18.41 -2.67 -11.28
CA ALA A 528 -18.24 -3.87 -12.09
C ALA A 528 -19.47 -4.80 -12.07
N TRP A 529 -20.17 -4.90 -10.94
CA TRP A 529 -21.32 -5.79 -10.78
C TRP A 529 -22.65 -5.18 -11.20
N ARG A 530 -22.90 -3.90 -10.88
CA ARG A 530 -24.25 -3.32 -10.97
C ARG A 530 -24.44 -2.37 -12.14
N LEU A 531 -23.39 -1.67 -12.58
CA LEU A 531 -23.50 -0.69 -13.65
C LEU A 531 -23.31 -1.34 -15.01
N THR A 532 -24.15 -0.93 -15.96
CA THR A 532 -24.06 -1.30 -17.36
C THR A 532 -22.91 -0.51 -18.00
N PRO A 533 -21.94 -1.17 -18.66
CA PRO A 533 -20.87 -0.48 -19.37
C PRO A 533 -21.43 0.32 -20.56
N SER A 534 -20.70 1.36 -20.95
CA SER A 534 -21.05 2.17 -22.12
C SER A 534 -21.12 1.35 -23.42
N GLU A 535 -22.14 1.62 -24.25
CA GLU A 535 -22.32 0.91 -25.53
C GLU A 535 -21.26 1.29 -26.58
N GLN A 536 -20.82 2.55 -26.57
CA GLN A 536 -19.94 3.12 -27.60
C GLN A 536 -18.45 3.09 -27.23
N CYS A 537 -18.10 2.94 -25.95
CA CYS A 537 -16.73 3.15 -25.44
C CYS A 537 -16.21 2.01 -24.56
N GLY A 538 -14.89 1.79 -24.61
CA GLY A 538 -14.15 0.87 -23.75
C GLY A 538 -14.22 -0.62 -24.12
N PRO A 539 -13.65 -1.51 -23.29
CA PRO A 539 -13.53 -2.93 -23.60
C PRO A 539 -14.83 -3.72 -23.45
N PHE A 540 -15.72 -3.33 -22.53
CA PHE A 540 -16.91 -4.12 -22.17
C PHE A 540 -18.17 -3.80 -22.98
N ARG A 541 -18.02 -3.26 -24.20
CA ARG A 541 -19.16 -2.91 -25.08
C ARG A 541 -20.02 -4.14 -25.38
N GLY A 542 -21.34 -3.94 -25.34
CA GLY A 542 -22.34 -4.98 -25.64
C GLY A 542 -22.61 -5.97 -24.50
N LEU A 543 -22.11 -5.73 -23.29
CA LEU A 543 -22.33 -6.57 -22.12
C LEU A 543 -23.29 -5.91 -21.13
N ASN A 544 -24.09 -6.72 -20.43
CA ASN A 544 -25.04 -6.23 -19.42
C ASN A 544 -24.34 -5.71 -18.16
N SER A 545 -23.20 -6.29 -17.79
CA SER A 545 -22.35 -5.81 -16.70
C SER A 545 -20.90 -6.15 -17.00
N THR A 546 -19.96 -5.42 -16.39
CA THR A 546 -18.53 -5.77 -16.55
C THR A 546 -18.23 -7.17 -16.04
N PHE A 547 -18.91 -7.60 -14.96
CA PHE A 547 -18.74 -8.95 -14.41
C PHE A 547 -19.22 -10.06 -15.35
N SER A 548 -20.14 -9.79 -16.29
CA SER A 548 -20.65 -10.82 -17.22
C SER A 548 -19.58 -11.37 -18.15
N VAL A 549 -18.45 -10.67 -18.32
CA VAL A 549 -17.25 -11.16 -19.01
C VAL A 549 -16.76 -12.50 -18.43
N VAL A 550 -16.83 -12.65 -17.11
CA VAL A 550 -16.42 -13.90 -16.44
C VAL A 550 -17.39 -15.03 -16.77
N GLY A 551 -18.68 -14.73 -16.90
CA GLY A 551 -19.70 -15.68 -17.33
C GLY A 551 -19.45 -16.18 -18.75
N VAL A 552 -19.27 -15.26 -19.70
CA VAL A 552 -18.97 -15.59 -21.10
C VAL A 552 -17.70 -16.45 -21.21
N TRP A 553 -16.65 -16.08 -20.47
CA TRP A 553 -15.42 -16.87 -20.44
C TRP A 553 -15.61 -18.25 -19.83
N MET A 554 -16.48 -18.40 -18.84
CA MET A 554 -16.79 -19.69 -18.25
C MET A 554 -17.57 -20.59 -19.20
N ASP A 555 -18.47 -20.02 -20.00
CA ASP A 555 -19.21 -20.74 -21.04
C ASP A 555 -18.24 -21.24 -22.13
N ASP A 556 -17.32 -20.38 -22.60
CA ASP A 556 -16.26 -20.77 -23.56
C ASP A 556 -15.36 -21.90 -22.99
N LEU A 557 -15.09 -21.87 -21.69
CA LEU A 557 -14.30 -22.90 -21.01
C LEU A 557 -15.02 -24.25 -20.93
N HIS A 558 -16.36 -24.27 -20.97
CA HIS A 558 -17.15 -25.50 -20.90
C HIS A 558 -16.91 -26.42 -22.12
N GLU A 559 -16.57 -25.83 -23.27
CA GLU A 559 -16.27 -26.55 -24.50
C GLU A 559 -14.89 -27.21 -24.50
N ILE A 560 -13.98 -26.82 -23.59
CA ILE A 560 -12.60 -27.32 -23.55
C ILE A 560 -12.49 -28.51 -22.57
N PRO A 561 -12.15 -29.73 -23.02
CA PRO A 561 -11.95 -30.86 -22.13
C PRO A 561 -10.74 -30.64 -21.20
N GLY A 562 -10.97 -30.64 -19.88
CA GLY A 562 -9.93 -30.47 -18.83
C GLY A 562 -10.03 -29.19 -17.98
N SER A 563 -10.92 -28.26 -18.32
CA SER A 563 -11.18 -27.00 -17.59
C SER A 563 -12.20 -27.12 -16.45
N GLN A 564 -12.84 -28.29 -16.28
CA GLN A 564 -13.97 -28.52 -15.38
C GLN A 564 -13.72 -28.12 -13.91
N TRP A 565 -12.46 -28.19 -13.45
CA TRP A 565 -12.08 -27.75 -12.10
C TRP A 565 -12.22 -26.23 -11.90
N VAL A 566 -11.99 -25.42 -12.95
CA VAL A 566 -12.15 -23.96 -12.92
C VAL A 566 -13.62 -23.59 -12.81
N ILE A 567 -14.46 -24.29 -13.57
CA ILE A 567 -15.92 -24.14 -13.57
C ILE A 567 -16.47 -24.47 -12.19
N TRP A 568 -16.06 -25.61 -11.62
CA TRP A 568 -16.46 -26.01 -10.28
C TRP A 568 -16.10 -24.97 -9.21
N ILE A 569 -14.89 -24.38 -9.28
CA ILE A 569 -14.46 -23.30 -8.36
C ILE A 569 -15.35 -22.07 -8.52
N TYR A 570 -15.63 -21.65 -9.76
CA TYR A 570 -16.44 -20.46 -9.98
C TYR A 570 -17.88 -20.61 -9.47
N GLU A 571 -18.53 -21.74 -9.79
CA GLU A 571 -19.91 -21.99 -9.39
C GLU A 571 -20.07 -22.18 -7.88
N ASN A 572 -19.13 -22.88 -7.23
CA ASN A 572 -19.28 -23.26 -5.82
C ASN A 572 -18.58 -22.30 -4.85
N ILE A 573 -17.55 -21.56 -5.29
CA ILE A 573 -16.78 -20.67 -4.42
C ILE A 573 -17.09 -19.21 -4.76
N ILE A 574 -16.89 -18.78 -6.01
CA ILE A 574 -16.99 -17.36 -6.36
C ILE A 574 -18.45 -16.88 -6.39
N LYS A 575 -19.37 -17.71 -6.88
CA LYS A 575 -20.82 -17.38 -6.91
C LYS A 575 -21.49 -17.58 -5.55
N SER A 576 -20.83 -18.24 -4.61
CA SER A 576 -21.38 -18.53 -3.29
C SER A 576 -21.30 -17.33 -2.36
N GLU A 577 -22.45 -16.90 -1.83
CA GLU A 577 -22.51 -15.83 -0.82
C GLU A 577 -21.73 -16.18 0.46
N ILE A 578 -21.61 -17.48 0.75
CA ILE A 578 -20.89 -18.02 1.92
C ILE A 578 -19.39 -17.71 1.84
N PHE A 579 -18.82 -17.68 0.63
CA PHE A 579 -17.39 -17.35 0.46
C PHE A 579 -17.10 -15.91 0.85
N TYR A 580 -17.94 -14.96 0.43
CA TYR A 580 -17.79 -13.56 0.82
C TYR A 580 -18.02 -13.38 2.32
N PHE A 581 -18.98 -14.08 2.90
CA PHE A 581 -19.20 -14.10 4.35
C PHE A 581 -17.97 -14.64 5.11
N LEU A 582 -17.38 -15.76 4.69
CA LEU A 582 -16.15 -16.31 5.27
C LEU A 582 -14.96 -15.38 5.11
N MET A 583 -14.80 -14.71 3.96
CA MET A 583 -13.75 -13.71 3.78
C MET A 583 -13.94 -12.51 4.71
N THR A 584 -15.17 -12.04 4.91
CA THR A 584 -15.44 -10.99 5.89
C THR A 584 -15.18 -11.46 7.32
N LEU A 585 -15.55 -12.70 7.67
CA LEU A 585 -15.23 -13.29 8.97
C LEU A 585 -13.73 -13.44 9.17
N ILE A 586 -12.96 -13.87 8.17
CA ILE A 586 -11.50 -13.96 8.28
C ILE A 586 -10.90 -12.57 8.50
N ILE A 587 -11.40 -11.53 7.83
CA ILE A 587 -10.94 -10.14 8.01
C ILE A 587 -11.29 -9.65 9.42
N ILE A 588 -12.51 -9.94 9.90
CA ILE A 588 -12.97 -9.59 11.24
C ILE A 588 -12.19 -10.39 12.30
N ASP A 589 -11.96 -11.67 12.11
CA ASP A 589 -11.20 -12.54 13.00
C ASP A 589 -9.72 -12.18 13.00
N THR A 590 -9.13 -11.77 11.86
CA THR A 590 -7.79 -11.20 11.88
C THR A 590 -7.79 -9.88 12.63
N TYR A 591 -8.80 -9.03 12.46
CA TYR A 591 -8.93 -7.79 13.23
C TYR A 591 -9.05 -8.07 14.74
N ILE A 592 -9.95 -8.97 15.14
CA ILE A 592 -10.17 -9.39 16.52
C ILE A 592 -8.93 -10.10 17.06
N ALA A 593 -8.27 -10.96 16.30
CA ALA A 593 -7.02 -11.62 16.73
C ALA A 593 -5.84 -10.65 16.81
N ILE A 594 -5.87 -9.55 16.05
CA ILE A 594 -4.93 -8.44 16.19
C ILE A 594 -5.25 -7.64 17.46
N GLU A 595 -6.52 -7.46 17.82
CA GLU A 595 -6.97 -6.73 19.01
C GLU A 595 -6.83 -7.57 20.31
N ASN A 596 -7.10 -8.88 20.26
CA ASN A 596 -7.14 -9.83 21.38
C ASN A 596 -5.84 -10.62 21.58
N LYS A 597 -4.71 -10.17 21.03
CA LYS A 597 -3.38 -10.75 21.34
C LYS A 597 -2.62 -10.03 22.47
N PRO A 598 -3.19 -9.79 23.68
CA PRO A 598 -2.42 -9.92 24.90
C PRO A 598 -2.63 -11.34 25.46
N PHE A 599 -1.56 -12.01 25.89
CA PHE A 599 -1.51 -13.11 26.88
C PHE A 599 -0.86 -14.46 26.54
N MET A 600 -0.76 -14.92 25.29
CA MET A 600 -0.11 -16.22 25.04
C MET A 600 1.31 -16.06 24.47
N ASN A 601 2.27 -15.79 25.37
CA ASN A 601 3.64 -16.34 25.37
C ASN A 601 4.51 -15.56 26.37
N CYS A 602 4.24 -15.75 27.66
CA CYS A 602 5.25 -15.72 28.70
C CYS A 602 5.07 -17.00 29.52
N GLY A 603 5.71 -18.07 29.03
CA GLY A 603 6.05 -19.28 29.78
C GLY A 603 7.55 -19.46 29.67
#